data_AF-A0A960JX41-F1
#
_entry.id   AF-A0A960JX41-F1
#
_cell.length_a   1.000
_cell.length_b   1.000
_cell.length_c   1.000
_cell.angle_alpha   90.00
_cell.angle_beta   90.00
_cell.angle_gamma   90.00
#
_symmetry.space_group_name_H-M   'P 1'
#
loop_
_entity.id
_entity.type
_entity.pdbx_description
1 polymer ?
#
loop_
_entity_poly.entity_id
_entity_poly.type
_entity_poly.pdbx_seq_one_letter_code
_entity_poly.pdbx_strand_id
1 'polypeptide(L)'
;PGKLKLKIGGGLAGNNGLKSIKAHLGTDDFVRVRVGIGKPPGRQEGVDHVLRRAGKAERCELDVAMAEAADAVEMILTEGAEAAQGRYNQRS
;
A
#
# COMPACT_ATOMS: atom_id res chain seq x y z
N PRO A 1 1.65 -7.41 9.59
CA PRO A 1 2.01 -6.44 8.54
C PRO A 1 2.23 -7.19 7.22
N GLY A 2 2.71 -6.54 6.16
CA GLY A 2 3.08 -7.23 4.92
C GLY A 2 1.93 -7.62 3.99
N LYS A 3 0.67 -7.28 4.30
CA LYS A 3 -0.45 -7.50 3.36
C LYS A 3 -0.36 -6.51 2.19
N LEU A 4 -0.29 -7.04 0.98
CA LEU A 4 -0.35 -6.27 -0.27
C LEU A 4 -1.79 -6.11 -0.74
N LYS A 5 -2.15 -4.93 -1.28
CA LYS A 5 -3.44 -4.74 -1.96
C LYS A 5 -3.32 -3.72 -3.09
N LEU A 6 -3.74 -4.08 -4.29
CA LEU A 6 -3.84 -3.15 -5.41
C LEU A 6 -5.22 -2.47 -5.44
N LYS A 7 -5.22 -1.18 -5.75
CA LYS A 7 -6.42 -0.35 -5.80
C LYS A 7 -6.33 0.59 -6.99
N ILE A 8 -7.31 0.52 -7.89
CA ILE A 8 -7.55 1.48 -8.96
C ILE A 8 -8.65 2.41 -8.48
N GLY A 9 -8.42 3.72 -8.50
CA GLY A 9 -9.45 4.69 -8.13
C GLY A 9 -9.85 4.66 -6.65
N GLY A 10 -10.67 5.62 -6.23
CA GLY A 10 -11.43 5.59 -4.98
C GLY A 10 -10.70 6.13 -3.74
N GLY A 11 -11.34 5.97 -2.58
CA GLY A 11 -10.99 6.70 -1.35
C GLY A 11 -9.52 6.64 -0.90
N LEU A 12 -9.06 7.72 -0.26
CA LEU A 12 -7.66 7.95 0.11
C LEU A 12 -7.28 7.39 1.50
N ALA A 13 -8.25 6.83 2.23
CA ALA A 13 -8.06 6.18 3.53
C ALA A 13 -7.27 7.02 4.56
N GLY A 14 -7.48 8.35 4.56
CA GLY A 14 -6.81 9.26 5.51
C GLY A 14 -5.33 9.54 5.23
N ASN A 15 -4.72 8.92 4.21
CA ASN A 15 -3.30 9.11 3.90
C ASN A 15 -3.04 10.52 3.32
N ASN A 16 -2.19 11.30 4.00
CA ASN A 16 -1.92 12.69 3.63
C ASN A 16 -1.15 12.84 2.31
N GLY A 17 -0.27 11.90 1.96
CA GLY A 17 0.39 11.88 0.65
C GLY A 17 -0.59 11.67 -0.49
N LEU A 18 -1.54 10.73 -0.32
CA LEU A 18 -2.59 10.49 -1.32
C LEU A 18 -3.55 11.69 -1.46
N LYS A 19 -3.86 12.39 -0.37
CA LYS A 19 -4.63 13.65 -0.41
C LYS A 19 -3.91 14.72 -1.23
N SER A 20 -2.60 14.86 -1.04
CA SER A 20 -1.78 15.78 -1.82
C SER A 20 -1.80 15.41 -3.30
N ILE A 21 -1.58 14.14 -3.66
CA ILE A 21 -1.60 13.68 -5.06
C ILE A 21 -2.96 13.97 -5.70
N LYS A 22 -4.07 13.63 -5.04
CA LYS A 22 -5.42 13.95 -5.54
C LYS A 22 -5.62 15.45 -5.73
N ALA A 23 -5.17 16.27 -4.79
CA ALA A 23 -5.31 17.72 -4.87
C ALA A 23 -4.59 18.33 -6.09
N HIS A 24 -3.44 17.76 -6.48
CA HIS A 24 -2.66 18.23 -7.63
C HIS A 24 -3.15 17.63 -8.96
N LEU A 25 -3.63 16.39 -8.97
CA LEU A 25 -4.12 15.73 -10.19
C LEU A 25 -5.60 16.04 -10.49
N GLY A 26 -6.37 16.49 -9.50
CA GLY A 26 -7.82 16.71 -9.63
C GLY A 26 -8.66 15.43 -9.64
N THR A 27 -8.04 14.25 -9.60
CA THR A 27 -8.71 12.94 -9.61
C THR A 27 -8.08 11.96 -8.63
N ASP A 28 -8.85 10.94 -8.21
CA ASP A 28 -8.35 9.78 -7.49
C ASP A 28 -8.25 8.50 -8.34
N ASP A 29 -8.43 8.60 -9.66
CA ASP A 29 -8.41 7.51 -10.65
C ASP A 29 -7.02 6.91 -10.94
N PHE A 30 -6.09 7.06 -9.99
CA PHE A 30 -4.74 6.52 -10.12
C PHE A 30 -4.61 5.14 -9.47
N VAL A 31 -3.68 4.35 -10.01
CA VAL A 31 -3.35 3.00 -9.53
C VAL A 31 -2.46 3.09 -8.28
N ARG A 32 -2.73 2.25 -7.29
CA ARG A 32 -2.01 2.20 -6.02
C ARG A 32 -1.66 0.77 -5.65
N VAL A 33 -0.39 0.53 -5.36
CA VAL A 33 0.09 -0.65 -4.64
C VAL A 33 0.15 -0.31 -3.15
N ARG A 34 -0.68 -0.95 -2.32
CA ARG A 34 -0.78 -0.65 -0.88
C ARG A 34 -0.07 -1.74 -0.10
N VAL A 35 0.89 -1.34 0.73
CA VAL A 35 1.59 -2.25 1.65
C VAL A 35 1.11 -1.98 3.07
N GLY A 36 0.59 -3.00 3.72
CA GLY A 36 0.08 -2.91 5.09
C GLY A 36 1.20 -2.88 6.14
N ILE A 37 1.40 -1.74 6.79
CA ILE A 37 2.38 -1.56 7.88
C ILE A 37 1.85 -1.99 9.27
N GLY A 38 0.71 -2.68 9.33
CA GLY A 38 0.05 -3.03 10.59
C GLY A 38 -0.73 -1.88 11.22
N LYS A 39 -1.21 -2.08 12.45
CA LYS A 39 -1.93 -1.08 13.24
C LYS A 39 -1.06 -0.65 14.45
N PRO A 40 -1.19 0.60 14.93
CA PRO A 40 -0.59 1.01 16.19
C PRO A 40 -1.01 0.07 17.33
N PRO A 41 -0.10 -0.30 18.24
CA PRO A 41 -0.46 -1.04 19.44
C PRO A 41 -1.29 -0.14 20.37
N GLY A 42 -2.45 -0.62 20.82
CA GLY A 42 -3.30 0.07 21.79
C GLY A 42 -3.91 1.39 21.27
N ARG A 43 -3.84 2.44 22.10
CA ARG A 43 -4.39 3.79 21.81
C ARG A 43 -3.36 4.75 21.18
N GLN A 44 -2.20 4.26 20.76
CA GLN A 44 -1.16 5.11 20.19
C GLN A 44 -1.68 5.85 18.94
N GLU A 45 -1.32 7.13 18.81
CA GLU A 45 -1.72 7.92 17.66
C GLU A 45 -1.13 7.34 16.38
N GLY A 46 -1.91 7.36 15.31
CA GLY A 46 -1.47 6.84 14.01
C GLY A 46 -0.22 7.52 13.47
N VAL A 47 0.05 8.76 13.89
CA VAL A 47 1.23 9.55 13.51
C VAL A 47 2.52 8.89 14.04
N ASP A 48 2.57 8.52 15.31
CA ASP A 48 3.76 7.89 15.89
C ASP A 48 4.07 6.54 15.24
N HIS A 49 3.03 5.78 14.88
CA HIS A 49 3.20 4.48 14.24
C HIS A 49 3.75 4.58 12.81
N VAL A 50 3.42 5.63 12.06
CA VAL A 50 3.98 5.81 10.70
C VAL A 50 5.40 6.41 10.72
N LEU A 51 5.79 7.10 11.79
CA LEU A 51 7.11 7.74 11.91
C LEU A 51 8.15 6.86 12.61
N ARG A 52 7.73 5.85 13.39
CA ARG A 52 8.67 4.95 14.07
C ARG A 52 9.40 4.02 13.10
N ARG A 53 10.56 3.51 13.54
CA ARG A 53 11.21 2.38 12.88
C ARG A 53 10.42 1.08 13.15
N ALA A 54 10.30 0.25 12.12
CA ALA A 54 9.74 -1.09 12.24
C ALA A 54 10.66 -1.99 13.08
N GLY A 55 10.08 -2.84 13.92
CA GLY A 55 10.82 -3.85 14.68
C GLY A 55 11.37 -4.96 13.77
N LYS A 56 12.26 -5.81 14.29
CA LYS A 56 12.92 -6.87 13.49
C LYS A 56 11.92 -7.83 12.81
N ALA A 57 10.89 -8.27 13.55
CA ALA A 57 9.86 -9.15 13.02
C ALA A 57 9.01 -8.45 11.92
N GLU A 58 8.55 -7.23 12.19
CA GLU A 58 7.81 -6.43 11.21
C GLU A 58 8.63 -6.16 9.96
N ARG A 59 9.95 -5.92 10.13
CA ARG A 59 10.85 -5.67 9.01
C ARG A 59 10.94 -6.87 8.08
N CYS A 60 11.05 -8.08 8.63
CA CYS A 60 11.06 -9.31 7.83
C CYS A 60 9.78 -9.46 7.01
N GLU A 61 8.61 -9.20 7.60
CA GLU A 61 7.32 -9.22 6.87
C GLU A 61 7.24 -8.13 5.79
N LEU A 62 7.76 -6.94 6.09
CA LEU A 62 7.76 -5.82 5.15
C LEU A 62 8.72 -6.05 3.99
N ASP A 63 9.89 -6.64 4.21
CA ASP A 63 10.86 -6.92 3.14
C ASP A 63 10.29 -7.92 2.13
N VAL A 64 9.57 -8.96 2.59
CA VAL A 64 8.83 -9.87 1.69
C VAL A 64 7.76 -9.11 0.90
N ALA A 65 6.96 -8.27 1.57
CA ALA A 65 5.94 -7.49 0.91
C ALA A 65 6.50 -6.43 -0.07
N MET A 66 7.72 -5.95 0.14
CA MET A 66 8.41 -5.05 -0.80
C MET A 66 8.77 -5.77 -2.09
N ALA A 67 9.27 -7.02 -2.00
CA ALA A 67 9.55 -7.83 -3.17
C ALA A 67 8.26 -8.10 -3.97
N GLU A 68 7.19 -8.53 -3.29
CA GLU A 68 5.89 -8.74 -3.95
C GLU A 68 5.30 -7.45 -4.54
N ALA A 69 5.53 -6.30 -3.89
CA ALA A 69 5.11 -5.01 -4.42
C ALA A 69 5.87 -4.63 -5.69
N ALA A 70 7.17 -4.96 -5.79
CA ALA A 70 7.95 -4.75 -7.00
C ALA A 70 7.42 -5.61 -8.14
N ASP A 71 7.20 -6.90 -7.91
CA ASP A 71 6.59 -7.80 -8.91
C ASP A 71 5.21 -7.31 -9.36
N ALA A 72 4.41 -6.78 -8.42
CA ALA A 72 3.10 -6.22 -8.75
C ALA A 72 3.20 -4.97 -9.62
N VAL A 73 4.21 -4.11 -9.40
CA VAL A 73 4.48 -2.95 -10.27
C VAL A 73 4.88 -3.41 -11.66
N GLU A 74 5.75 -4.42 -11.78
CA GLU A 74 6.12 -4.99 -13.08
C GLU A 74 4.89 -5.51 -13.83
N MET A 75 4.03 -6.29 -13.14
CA MET A 75 2.79 -6.81 -13.73
C MET A 75 1.81 -5.71 -14.14
N ILE A 76 1.70 -4.62 -13.36
CA ILE A 76 0.87 -3.46 -13.76
C ILE A 76 1.36 -2.90 -15.09
N LEU A 77 2.69 -2.82 -15.30
CA LEU A 77 3.28 -2.25 -16.51
C LEU A 77 3.19 -3.19 -17.72
N THR A 78 3.26 -4.51 -17.51
CA THR A 78 3.29 -5.50 -18.60
C THR A 78 1.90 -6.04 -18.96
N GLU A 79 1.03 -6.24 -17.98
CA GLU A 79 -0.27 -6.93 -18.13
C GLU A 79 -1.47 -6.04 -17.77
N GLY A 80 -1.23 -4.87 -17.18
CA GLY A 80 -2.26 -3.89 -16.83
C GLY A 80 -2.77 -4.01 -15.39
N ALA A 81 -3.34 -2.90 -14.90
CA ALA A 81 -3.71 -2.75 -13.49
C ALA A 81 -4.84 -3.68 -13.03
N GLU A 82 -5.81 -4.01 -13.90
CA GLU A 82 -6.93 -4.90 -13.55
C GLU A 82 -6.48 -6.35 -13.39
N ALA A 83 -5.65 -6.84 -14.32
CA ALA A 83 -5.07 -8.19 -14.25
C ALA A 83 -4.20 -8.35 -12.99
N ALA A 84 -3.31 -7.37 -12.74
CA ALA A 84 -2.50 -7.35 -11.53
C ALA A 84 -3.37 -7.31 -10.26
N GLN A 85 -4.41 -6.47 -10.25
CA GLN A 85 -5.34 -6.41 -9.11
C GLN A 85 -6.02 -7.75 -8.84
N GLY A 86 -6.50 -8.43 -9.88
CA GLY A 86 -7.10 -9.76 -9.77
C GLY A 86 -6.15 -10.79 -9.17
N ARG A 87 -4.88 -10.82 -9.59
CA ARG A 87 -3.88 -11.75 -9.09
C ARG A 87 -3.52 -11.51 -7.62
N TYR A 88 -3.18 -10.27 -7.26
CA TYR A 88 -2.60 -9.96 -5.96
C TYR A 88 -3.64 -9.80 -4.85
N ASN A 89 -4.86 -9.35 -5.17
CA ASN A 89 -5.90 -9.19 -4.15
C ASN A 89 -6.59 -10.50 -3.74
N GLN A 90 -6.40 -11.59 -4.48
CA GLN A 90 -6.92 -12.92 -4.11
C GLN A 90 -6.07 -13.61 -3.04
N ARG A 91 -4.83 -13.16 -2.85
CA ARG A 91 -3.86 -13.78 -1.92
C ARG A 91 -3.88 -13.16 -0.50
N SER A 92 -4.74 -12.16 -0.25
CA SER A 92 -4.71 -11.28 0.94
C SER A 92 -5.65 -11.66 2.09
#